data_AF-H0G649-F1
#
_entry.id   AF-H0G649-F1
#
_cell.length_a   1.000
_cell.length_b   1.000
_cell.length_c   1.000
_cell.angle_alpha   90.00
_cell.angle_beta   90.00
_cell.angle_gamma   90.00
#
_symmetry.space_group_name_H-M   'P 1'
#
loop_
_entity.id
_entity.type
_entity.pdbx_description
1 polymer ?
#
loop_
_entity_poly.entity_id
_entity_poly.type
_entity_poly.pdbx_seq_one_letter_code
_entity_poly.pdbx_strand_id
1 'polypeptide(L)'
;MPRTGGVYSPPAGTKGVSNTTIQSVPYNAFVDDLTADANAARPVTAGGTGSTTASGARTALGLAIGTNVQAYDAGLQSIAGLTTAADRMIYTTAMDVYATTALTPFARTILDDVDAAAARTTLGVAIGTNVQAYDALLQSIAGLTTAANQIIYLTAADTAAVATITAFGRSLLDDADATAARSTLGLGTAATRNTGTSGANVPLLDGANTWSAAQVFSSNPTISNTAPYLRFQDTTTSAYDARIRLDANNVYIDGSADGSTYAEVLRFEMDTKAGYMTQLILGSSGEAIRLNAPTAGNDPYISFYVAGTRNAFIQYTDGSAAENGMNIVNDVATGGDLRLVLRNTGGVDGLGYEVNGSDYTVWHTGNLAAADLNTIYGYTPANSARQVAGNGLTGGGTLAADRTVTLGTPGNITNSSANSVTSTSHTHALGFVAAEVYQGTGANDTNLALGHHIIAVGGSNYNRNVAVACYLYSADNFQYANDSASNKGTQLSGTWRARGTVGGGTYLMQRVA
;
A
#
# COMPACT_ATOMS: atom_id res chain seq x y z
N MET A 1 -38.23 153.23 35.78
CA MET A 1 -39.51 153.90 36.07
C MET A 1 -40.20 153.18 37.22
N PRO A 2 -40.77 153.86 38.23
CA PRO A 2 -41.43 153.19 39.36
C PRO A 2 -42.56 152.28 38.87
N ARG A 3 -42.36 150.97 39.00
CA ARG A 3 -43.33 149.94 38.63
C ARG A 3 -43.67 149.14 39.89
N THR A 4 -44.95 148.82 40.05
CA THR A 4 -45.45 147.93 41.10
C THR A 4 -46.23 146.81 40.41
N GLY A 5 -45.82 145.54 40.60
CA GLY A 5 -46.46 144.41 39.92
C GLY A 5 -46.32 144.41 38.39
N GLY A 6 -45.26 145.02 37.85
CA GLY A 6 -45.04 145.15 36.40
C GLY A 6 -45.78 146.33 35.75
N VAL A 7 -46.75 146.93 36.46
CA VAL A 7 -47.50 148.11 36.03
C VAL A 7 -46.76 149.38 36.48
N TYR A 8 -46.45 150.26 35.54
CA TYR A 8 -45.93 151.59 35.77
C TYR A 8 -47.00 152.51 36.33
N SER A 9 -46.64 153.27 37.36
CA SER A 9 -47.44 154.36 37.92
C SER A 9 -46.55 155.60 38.00
N PRO A 10 -47.02 156.79 37.59
CA PRO A 10 -46.22 158.00 37.71
C PRO A 10 -45.94 158.31 39.19
N PRO A 11 -44.74 158.83 39.53
CA PRO A 11 -44.43 159.23 40.91
C PRO A 11 -45.48 160.18 41.50
N ALA A 12 -45.66 160.13 42.83
CA ALA A 12 -46.56 161.05 43.52
C ALA A 12 -46.10 162.51 43.32
N GLY A 13 -47.04 163.42 43.04
CA GLY A 13 -46.76 164.83 42.73
C GLY A 13 -46.41 165.12 41.26
N THR A 14 -46.35 164.09 40.39
CA THR A 14 -46.09 164.28 38.95
C THR A 14 -47.26 164.87 38.18
N LYS A 15 -48.50 164.88 38.71
CA LYS A 15 -49.62 165.56 38.05
C LYS A 15 -49.67 167.05 38.45
N GLY A 16 -49.79 167.94 37.47
CA GLY A 16 -49.90 169.38 37.67
C GLY A 16 -51.25 169.81 38.25
N VAL A 17 -51.25 170.91 39.01
CA VAL A 17 -52.40 171.48 39.73
C VAL A 17 -52.87 172.79 39.08
N SER A 18 -54.18 173.02 38.99
CA SER A 18 -54.76 174.22 38.34
C SER A 18 -54.39 175.54 39.03
N ASN A 19 -54.37 176.65 38.28
CA ASN A 19 -53.94 178.00 38.72
C ASN A 19 -52.48 178.11 39.18
N THR A 20 -51.60 177.24 38.66
CA THR A 20 -50.14 177.37 38.78
C THR A 20 -49.51 177.75 37.44
N THR A 21 -48.19 177.98 37.40
CA THR A 21 -47.45 178.41 36.20
C THR A 21 -47.56 177.42 35.02
N ILE A 22 -47.89 176.14 35.27
CA ILE A 22 -48.06 175.11 34.23
C ILE A 22 -49.54 174.93 33.89
N GLN A 23 -49.85 174.79 32.60
CA GLN A 23 -51.17 174.34 32.16
C GLN A 23 -51.36 172.87 32.55
N SER A 24 -52.09 172.64 33.64
CA SER A 24 -52.24 171.31 34.27
C SER A 24 -52.92 170.27 33.36
N VAL A 25 -53.89 170.66 32.54
CA VAL A 25 -54.66 169.72 31.70
C VAL A 25 -53.79 169.06 30.61
N PRO A 26 -53.08 169.80 29.73
CA PRO A 26 -52.19 169.19 28.74
C PRO A 26 -51.08 168.34 29.38
N TYR A 27 -50.51 168.80 30.50
CA TYR A 27 -49.43 168.08 31.17
C TYR A 27 -49.90 166.76 31.77
N ASN A 28 -51.07 166.73 32.42
CA ASN A 28 -51.62 165.51 32.99
C ASN A 28 -52.02 164.50 31.90
N ALA A 29 -52.55 164.97 30.77
CA ALA A 29 -52.84 164.10 29.62
C ALA A 29 -51.57 163.45 29.06
N PHE A 30 -50.47 164.19 28.95
CA PHE A 30 -49.17 163.64 28.57
C PHE A 30 -48.65 162.58 29.56
N VAL A 31 -48.78 162.82 30.86
CA VAL A 31 -48.37 161.85 31.90
C VAL A 31 -49.22 160.58 31.85
N ASP A 32 -50.53 160.72 31.61
CA ASP A 32 -51.45 159.59 31.47
C ASP A 32 -51.17 158.79 30.20
N ASP A 33 -50.86 159.46 29.08
CA ASP A 33 -50.46 158.81 27.82
C ASP A 33 -49.16 158.01 27.99
N LEU A 34 -48.14 158.60 28.62
CA LEU A 34 -46.89 157.89 28.93
C LEU A 34 -47.11 156.70 29.87
N THR A 35 -48.08 156.82 30.78
CA THR A 35 -48.42 155.76 31.71
C THR A 35 -49.15 154.60 31.03
N ALA A 36 -50.05 154.90 30.09
CA ALA A 36 -50.71 153.92 29.25
C ALA A 36 -49.71 153.20 28.33
N ASP A 37 -48.85 153.95 27.62
CA ASP A 37 -47.82 153.39 26.73
C ASP A 37 -46.86 152.45 27.47
N ALA A 38 -46.38 152.85 28.66
CA ALA A 38 -45.48 152.03 29.46
C ALA A 38 -46.10 150.70 29.95
N ASN A 39 -47.44 150.60 29.98
CA ASN A 39 -48.18 149.44 30.47
C ASN A 39 -48.81 148.60 29.35
N ALA A 40 -48.91 149.12 28.14
CA ALA A 40 -49.35 148.35 26.99
C ALA A 40 -48.32 147.26 26.64
N ALA A 41 -48.80 146.10 26.15
CA ALA A 41 -47.91 145.08 25.60
C ALA A 41 -47.11 145.67 24.43
N ARG A 42 -45.78 145.56 24.49
CA ARG A 42 -44.92 146.19 23.49
C ARG A 42 -45.10 145.48 22.14
N PRO A 43 -45.53 146.20 21.07
CA PRO A 43 -45.60 145.60 19.74
C PRO A 43 -44.20 145.25 19.23
N VAL A 44 -44.13 144.38 18.22
CA VAL A 44 -42.84 143.97 17.58
C VAL A 44 -42.04 145.20 17.13
N THR A 45 -42.74 146.21 16.63
CA THR A 45 -42.19 147.52 16.20
C THR A 45 -41.39 148.23 17.30
N ALA A 46 -41.72 148.01 18.57
CA ALA A 46 -41.01 148.58 19.71
C ALA A 46 -39.94 147.60 20.27
N GLY A 47 -39.91 146.34 19.83
CA GLY A 47 -39.19 145.21 20.45
C GLY A 47 -37.65 145.23 20.40
N GLY A 48 -37.01 146.35 20.10
CA GLY A 48 -35.54 146.48 20.07
C GLY A 48 -34.84 145.86 18.87
N THR A 49 -35.56 145.08 18.05
CA THR A 49 -35.04 144.46 16.80
C THR A 49 -35.16 145.37 15.58
N GLY A 50 -35.83 146.52 15.72
CA GLY A 50 -36.10 147.46 14.61
C GLY A 50 -37.08 146.93 13.55
N SER A 51 -37.65 145.73 13.73
CA SER A 51 -38.60 145.13 12.79
C SER A 51 -40.05 145.44 13.16
N THR A 52 -40.92 145.54 12.16
CA THR A 52 -42.37 145.66 12.34
C THR A 52 -43.11 144.34 12.17
N THR A 53 -42.41 143.27 11.77
CA THR A 53 -42.97 141.92 11.56
C THR A 53 -42.22 140.88 12.40
N ALA A 54 -42.92 139.79 12.78
CA ALA A 54 -42.29 138.67 13.49
C ALA A 54 -41.15 138.03 12.68
N SER A 55 -41.28 137.96 11.35
CA SER A 55 -40.22 137.43 10.48
C SER A 55 -38.96 138.29 10.50
N GLY A 56 -39.11 139.61 10.31
CA GLY A 56 -37.97 140.51 10.38
C GLY A 56 -37.32 140.55 11.77
N ALA A 57 -38.13 140.41 12.84
CA ALA A 57 -37.61 140.35 14.20
C ALA A 57 -36.76 139.09 14.42
N ARG A 58 -37.18 137.93 13.90
CA ARG A 58 -36.37 136.70 13.91
C ARG A 58 -35.08 136.85 13.12
N THR A 59 -35.13 137.41 11.92
CA THR A 59 -33.92 137.68 11.10
C THR A 59 -32.94 138.59 11.82
N ALA A 60 -33.43 139.67 12.45
CA ALA A 60 -32.59 140.60 13.22
C ALA A 60 -31.98 139.96 14.48
N LEU A 61 -32.65 138.95 15.05
CA LEU A 61 -32.11 138.11 16.13
C LEU A 61 -31.16 137.01 15.62
N GLY A 62 -30.92 136.92 14.31
CA GLY A 62 -30.05 135.89 13.70
C GLY A 62 -30.70 134.51 13.60
N LEU A 63 -32.03 134.42 13.66
CA LEU A 63 -32.76 133.16 13.64
C LEU A 63 -33.35 132.88 12.24
N ALA A 64 -32.95 131.77 11.64
CA ALA A 64 -33.55 131.20 10.42
C ALA A 64 -34.29 129.88 10.73
N ILE A 65 -35.51 129.72 10.21
CA ILE A 65 -36.27 128.46 10.28
C ILE A 65 -35.55 127.42 9.41
N GLY A 66 -35.37 126.20 9.92
CA GLY A 66 -34.57 125.13 9.31
C GLY A 66 -33.09 125.13 9.73
N THR A 67 -32.59 126.22 10.31
CA THR A 67 -31.21 126.31 10.82
C THR A 67 -31.17 126.44 12.34
N ASN A 68 -31.86 127.44 12.90
CA ASN A 68 -31.85 127.73 14.33
C ASN A 68 -33.15 127.29 15.02
N VAL A 69 -34.25 127.27 14.26
CA VAL A 69 -35.56 126.83 14.72
C VAL A 69 -36.03 125.73 13.78
N GLN A 70 -36.41 124.58 14.31
CA GLN A 70 -36.93 123.46 13.51
C GLN A 70 -38.15 123.90 12.68
N ALA A 71 -38.18 123.57 11.39
CA ALA A 71 -39.36 123.77 10.55
C ALA A 71 -40.48 122.81 11.00
N TYR A 72 -41.73 123.26 10.96
CA TYR A 72 -42.87 122.42 11.32
C TYR A 72 -42.93 121.19 10.40
N ASP A 73 -42.96 120.00 11.00
CA ASP A 73 -43.05 118.70 10.32
C ASP A 73 -43.96 117.78 11.16
N ALA A 74 -44.98 117.20 10.52
CA ALA A 74 -46.01 116.41 11.21
C ALA A 74 -45.44 115.10 11.79
N GLY A 75 -44.50 114.46 11.09
CA GLY A 75 -43.83 113.25 11.56
C GLY A 75 -42.94 113.53 12.78
N LEU A 76 -42.17 114.62 12.75
CA LEU A 76 -41.40 115.08 13.90
C LEU A 76 -42.29 115.46 15.09
N GLN A 77 -43.46 116.08 14.84
CA GLN A 77 -44.45 116.34 15.89
C GLN A 77 -44.97 115.03 16.52
N SER A 78 -45.26 114.02 15.70
CA SER A 78 -45.70 112.71 16.18
C SER A 78 -44.62 112.02 17.01
N ILE A 79 -43.36 111.99 16.53
CA ILE A 79 -42.22 111.42 17.26
C ILE A 79 -41.97 112.18 18.57
N ALA A 80 -42.03 113.51 18.55
CA ALA A 80 -41.84 114.35 19.74
C ALA A 80 -42.94 114.16 20.79
N GLY A 81 -44.14 113.74 20.37
CA GLY A 81 -45.25 113.39 21.26
C GLY A 81 -45.19 111.98 21.85
N LEU A 82 -44.25 111.13 21.43
CA LEU A 82 -44.12 109.78 21.95
C LEU A 82 -43.53 109.77 23.35
N THR A 83 -44.20 109.06 24.27
CA THR A 83 -43.56 108.63 25.51
C THR A 83 -42.53 107.56 25.20
N THR A 84 -41.25 107.93 25.24
CA THR A 84 -40.15 106.97 25.15
C THR A 84 -39.95 106.27 26.49
N ALA A 85 -39.61 104.98 26.44
CA ALA A 85 -39.29 104.17 27.61
C ALA A 85 -38.23 103.14 27.19
N ALA A 86 -37.54 102.55 28.17
CA ALA A 86 -36.67 101.41 27.92
C ALA A 86 -37.47 100.27 27.23
N ASP A 87 -36.77 99.43 26.47
CA ASP A 87 -37.34 98.23 25.84
C ASP A 87 -38.51 98.51 24.88
N ARG A 88 -38.50 99.66 24.18
CA ARG A 88 -39.48 99.97 23.14
C ARG A 88 -38.83 100.37 21.82
N MET A 89 -39.49 100.05 20.71
CA MET A 89 -39.14 100.48 19.36
C MET A 89 -40.21 101.43 18.81
N ILE A 90 -39.77 102.45 18.09
CA ILE A 90 -40.66 103.35 17.33
C ILE A 90 -40.99 102.68 15.99
N TYR A 91 -42.26 102.67 15.61
CA TYR A 91 -42.73 102.19 14.31
C TYR A 91 -43.85 103.11 13.78
N THR A 92 -44.12 103.04 12.49
CA THR A 92 -45.20 103.80 11.85
C THR A 92 -46.49 102.98 11.84
N THR A 93 -47.60 103.61 12.24
CA THR A 93 -48.95 103.02 12.13
C THR A 93 -49.75 103.62 10.96
N ALA A 94 -49.38 104.82 10.53
CA ALA A 94 -49.88 105.50 9.34
C ALA A 94 -48.84 106.54 8.86
N MET A 95 -49.13 107.25 7.76
CA MET A 95 -48.32 108.38 7.29
C MET A 95 -48.21 109.43 8.41
N ASP A 96 -46.98 109.81 8.75
CA ASP A 96 -46.67 110.79 9.82
C ASP A 96 -47.25 110.44 11.21
N VAL A 97 -47.67 109.19 11.43
CA VAL A 97 -48.13 108.68 12.73
C VAL A 97 -47.19 107.60 13.22
N TYR A 98 -46.44 107.93 14.25
CA TYR A 98 -45.53 107.02 14.93
C TYR A 98 -46.16 106.54 16.24
N ALA A 99 -45.83 105.31 16.61
CA ALA A 99 -46.18 104.71 17.89
C ALA A 99 -44.97 103.97 18.45
N THR A 100 -45.02 103.62 19.74
CA THR A 100 -44.02 102.75 20.35
C THR A 100 -44.62 101.37 20.62
N THR A 101 -43.90 100.31 20.29
CA THR A 101 -44.22 98.94 20.72
C THR A 101 -43.13 98.42 21.66
N ALA A 102 -43.48 97.51 22.57
CA ALA A 102 -42.52 96.90 23.47
C ALA A 102 -41.71 95.81 22.73
N LEU A 103 -40.40 95.76 22.97
CA LEU A 103 -39.53 94.66 22.59
C LEU A 103 -39.06 93.93 23.85
N THR A 104 -39.26 92.62 23.90
CA THR A 104 -38.69 91.81 24.99
C THR A 104 -37.16 91.81 24.89
N PRO A 105 -36.44 91.55 25.99
CA PRO A 105 -34.99 91.36 25.93
C PRO A 105 -34.58 90.30 24.90
N PHE A 106 -35.31 89.18 24.80
CA PHE A 106 -35.06 88.13 23.81
C PHE A 106 -35.34 88.55 22.37
N ALA A 107 -36.41 89.34 22.11
CA ALA A 107 -36.65 89.82 20.75
C ALA A 107 -35.50 90.71 20.25
N ARG A 108 -34.87 91.47 21.13
CA ARG A 108 -33.71 92.29 20.77
C ARG A 108 -32.47 91.48 20.42
N THR A 109 -32.30 90.29 21.01
CA THR A 109 -31.18 89.40 20.67
C THR A 109 -31.36 88.71 19.32
N ILE A 110 -32.54 88.81 18.69
CA ILE A 110 -32.78 88.31 17.33
C ILE A 110 -32.65 89.45 16.31
N LEU A 111 -32.97 90.68 16.70
CA LEU A 111 -32.94 91.85 15.81
C LEU A 111 -31.51 92.38 15.57
N ASP A 112 -30.55 92.03 16.42
CA ASP A 112 -29.13 92.35 16.24
C ASP A 112 -28.38 91.32 15.37
N ASP A 113 -28.98 90.16 15.12
CA ASP A 113 -28.35 89.08 14.36
C ASP A 113 -28.19 89.44 12.87
N VAL A 114 -26.96 89.36 12.37
CA VAL A 114 -26.58 89.76 11.00
C VAL A 114 -27.04 88.78 9.92
N ASP A 115 -27.26 87.52 10.28
CA ASP A 115 -27.70 86.46 9.35
C ASP A 115 -28.52 85.37 10.06
N ALA A 116 -29.01 84.41 9.26
CA ALA A 116 -29.81 83.30 9.78
C ALA A 116 -29.02 82.34 10.68
N ALA A 117 -27.69 82.28 10.59
CA ALA A 117 -26.88 81.41 11.43
C ALA A 117 -26.71 81.99 12.84
N ALA A 118 -26.50 83.30 12.95
CA ALA A 118 -26.55 84.04 14.20
C ALA A 118 -27.92 83.88 14.87
N ALA A 119 -29.01 84.10 14.11
CA ALA A 119 -30.38 83.89 14.60
C ALA A 119 -30.64 82.48 15.15
N ARG A 120 -30.16 81.43 14.47
CA ARG A 120 -30.27 80.05 14.98
C ARG A 120 -29.49 79.84 16.27
N THR A 121 -28.32 80.45 16.38
CA THR A 121 -27.49 80.39 17.60
C THR A 121 -28.22 81.05 18.76
N THR A 122 -28.79 82.24 18.54
CA THR A 122 -29.61 82.94 19.55
C THR A 122 -30.85 82.16 19.95
N LEU A 123 -31.54 81.54 18.99
CA LEU A 123 -32.68 80.65 19.25
C LEU A 123 -32.28 79.34 19.97
N GLY A 124 -30.98 79.07 20.12
CA GLY A 124 -30.47 77.83 20.74
C GLY A 124 -30.74 76.59 19.90
N VAL A 125 -30.92 76.73 18.58
CA VAL A 125 -31.17 75.62 17.66
C VAL A 125 -29.95 75.33 16.81
N ALA A 126 -29.33 74.18 17.05
CA ALA A 126 -28.24 73.67 16.22
C ALA A 126 -28.74 72.59 15.25
N ILE A 127 -28.35 72.72 13.98
CA ILE A 127 -28.56 71.68 12.97
C ILE A 127 -27.71 70.47 13.37
N GLY A 128 -28.31 69.27 13.38
CA GLY A 128 -27.72 68.03 13.86
C GLY A 128 -27.94 67.76 15.36
N THR A 129 -28.48 68.71 16.13
CA THR A 129 -28.85 68.50 17.54
C THR A 129 -30.34 68.67 17.77
N ASN A 130 -30.89 69.82 17.40
CA ASN A 130 -32.30 70.15 17.62
C ASN A 130 -33.14 69.96 16.35
N VAL A 131 -32.50 70.17 15.20
CA VAL A 131 -33.11 70.05 13.87
C VAL A 131 -32.25 69.14 13.04
N GLN A 132 -32.86 68.14 12.41
CA GLN A 132 -32.13 67.23 11.52
C GLN A 132 -31.59 68.00 10.31
N ALA A 133 -30.32 67.76 9.94
CA ALA A 133 -29.78 68.28 8.70
C ALA A 133 -30.57 67.72 7.52
N TYR A 134 -30.74 68.51 6.46
CA TYR A 134 -31.38 68.00 5.25
C TYR A 134 -30.61 66.79 4.72
N ASP A 135 -31.30 65.66 4.62
CA ASP A 135 -30.78 64.39 4.13
C ASP A 135 -31.82 63.79 3.18
N ALA A 136 -31.44 63.60 1.92
CA ALA A 136 -32.35 63.19 0.86
C ALA A 136 -32.88 61.76 1.09
N LEU A 137 -32.04 60.85 1.60
CA LEU A 137 -32.46 59.51 1.95
C LEU A 137 -33.47 59.52 3.10
N LEU A 138 -33.24 60.32 4.14
CA LEU A 138 -34.19 60.43 5.25
C LEU A 138 -35.52 61.04 4.81
N GLN A 139 -35.51 62.01 3.89
CA GLN A 139 -36.73 62.53 3.28
C GLN A 139 -37.49 61.42 2.52
N SER A 140 -36.76 60.60 1.75
CA SER A 140 -37.35 59.46 1.03
C SER A 140 -37.97 58.44 1.99
N ILE A 141 -37.25 58.06 3.06
CA ILE A 141 -37.75 57.15 4.10
C ILE A 141 -38.98 57.72 4.81
N ALA A 142 -38.97 59.01 5.14
CA ALA A 142 -40.09 59.69 5.79
C ALA A 142 -41.35 59.76 4.90
N GLY A 143 -41.18 59.70 3.58
CA GLY A 143 -42.28 59.63 2.61
C GLY A 143 -42.86 58.22 2.39
N LEU A 144 -42.26 57.17 2.96
CA LEU A 144 -42.75 55.80 2.79
C LEU A 144 -44.02 55.56 3.61
N THR A 145 -45.03 54.96 2.97
CA THR A 145 -46.14 54.33 3.70
C THR A 145 -45.67 52.97 4.20
N THR A 146 -45.48 52.84 5.51
CA THR A 146 -45.09 51.58 6.15
C THR A 146 -46.31 50.80 6.63
N ALA A 147 -46.19 49.48 6.61
CA ALA A 147 -47.17 48.53 7.14
C ALA A 147 -46.46 47.35 7.80
N ALA A 148 -47.22 46.54 8.55
CA ALA A 148 -46.70 45.30 9.09
C ALA A 148 -46.19 44.37 7.96
N ASN A 149 -45.17 43.56 8.26
CA ASN A 149 -44.58 42.61 7.31
C ASN A 149 -43.96 43.27 6.06
N GLN A 150 -43.35 44.44 6.23
CA GLN A 150 -42.57 45.11 5.18
C GLN A 150 -41.13 45.36 5.63
N ILE A 151 -40.23 45.49 4.66
CA ILE A 151 -38.83 45.92 4.84
C ILE A 151 -38.57 47.13 3.95
N ILE A 152 -37.83 48.11 4.48
CA ILE A 152 -37.35 49.26 3.72
C ILE A 152 -36.05 48.86 3.01
N TYR A 153 -35.94 49.17 1.72
CA TYR A 153 -34.74 48.93 0.92
C TYR A 153 -34.50 50.09 -0.05
N LEU A 154 -33.28 50.20 -0.57
CA LEU A 154 -32.92 51.25 -1.54
C LEU A 154 -33.04 50.70 -2.96
N THR A 155 -33.69 51.48 -3.83
CA THR A 155 -33.79 51.18 -5.27
C THR A 155 -32.80 51.99 -6.11
N ALA A 156 -32.34 53.12 -5.57
CA ALA A 156 -31.28 53.97 -6.10
C ALA A 156 -30.67 54.80 -4.95
N ALA A 157 -29.65 55.61 -5.24
CA ALA A 157 -29.16 56.61 -4.28
C ALA A 157 -30.33 57.49 -3.79
N ASP A 158 -30.42 57.68 -2.48
CA ASP A 158 -31.44 58.48 -1.81
C ASP A 158 -32.91 58.13 -2.15
N THR A 159 -33.16 56.92 -2.66
CA THR A 159 -34.50 56.47 -3.06
C THR A 159 -34.85 55.18 -2.34
N ALA A 160 -35.59 55.31 -1.24
CA ALA A 160 -36.11 54.19 -0.47
C ALA A 160 -37.46 53.71 -1.02
N ALA A 161 -37.72 52.41 -0.87
CA ALA A 161 -38.99 51.76 -1.17
C ALA A 161 -39.30 50.71 -0.10
N VAL A 162 -40.55 50.24 -0.07
CA VAL A 162 -40.96 49.11 0.79
C VAL A 162 -41.19 47.86 -0.04
N ALA A 163 -40.77 46.72 0.47
CA ALA A 163 -41.12 45.39 -0.05
C ALA A 163 -41.78 44.56 1.05
N THR A 164 -42.72 43.69 0.69
CA THR A 164 -43.33 42.75 1.64
C THR A 164 -42.34 41.64 2.00
N ILE A 165 -42.25 41.30 3.28
CA ILE A 165 -41.48 40.16 3.79
C ILE A 165 -42.37 39.21 4.59
N THR A 166 -42.34 37.93 4.26
CA THR A 166 -43.16 36.91 4.92
C THR A 166 -42.62 36.58 6.32
N ALA A 167 -43.43 35.89 7.14
CA ALA A 167 -42.97 35.37 8.43
C ALA A 167 -41.78 34.41 8.26
N PHE A 168 -41.81 33.56 7.24
CA PHE A 168 -40.71 32.66 6.90
C PHE A 168 -39.46 33.42 6.41
N GLY A 169 -39.62 34.50 5.64
CA GLY A 169 -38.48 35.33 5.24
C GLY A 169 -37.78 35.96 6.44
N ARG A 170 -38.53 36.38 7.47
CA ARG A 170 -37.96 36.92 8.70
C ARG A 170 -37.22 35.87 9.52
N SER A 171 -37.68 34.61 9.53
CA SER A 171 -36.99 33.52 10.24
C SER A 171 -35.68 33.09 9.57
N LEU A 172 -35.34 33.64 8.39
CA LEU A 172 -34.04 33.43 7.75
C LEU A 172 -33.12 34.64 7.93
N LEU A 173 -33.68 35.84 8.12
CA LEU A 173 -32.91 37.06 8.37
C LEU A 173 -32.42 37.18 9.82
N ASP A 174 -33.05 36.47 10.77
CA ASP A 174 -32.64 36.42 12.18
C ASP A 174 -31.53 35.38 12.45
N ASP A 175 -31.24 34.50 11.49
CA ASP A 175 -30.25 33.45 11.63
C ASP A 175 -28.82 34.00 11.72
N ALA A 176 -28.15 33.71 12.84
CA ALA A 176 -26.83 34.25 13.17
C ALA A 176 -25.67 33.65 12.33
N ASP A 177 -25.85 32.46 11.78
CA ASP A 177 -24.85 31.78 10.96
C ASP A 177 -25.47 30.84 9.91
N ALA A 178 -24.62 30.31 9.03
CA ALA A 178 -25.06 29.39 7.98
C ALA A 178 -25.68 28.09 8.52
N THR A 179 -25.36 27.69 9.75
CA THR A 179 -25.94 26.49 10.39
C THR A 179 -27.37 26.76 10.83
N ALA A 180 -27.63 27.90 11.45
CA ALA A 180 -28.97 28.38 11.77
C ALA A 180 -29.83 28.49 10.49
N ALA A 181 -29.29 29.13 9.44
CA ALA A 181 -29.97 29.23 8.13
C ALA A 181 -30.35 27.88 7.51
N ARG A 182 -29.45 26.88 7.57
CA ARG A 182 -29.76 25.52 7.09
C ARG A 182 -30.80 24.82 7.96
N SER A 183 -30.82 25.10 9.26
CA SER A 183 -31.83 24.58 10.18
C SER A 183 -33.21 25.15 9.86
N THR A 184 -33.32 26.48 9.69
CA THR A 184 -34.55 27.18 9.29
C THR A 184 -35.10 26.65 7.95
N LEU A 185 -34.23 26.41 6.97
CA LEU A 185 -34.62 25.88 5.66
C LEU A 185 -34.90 24.35 5.67
N GLY A 186 -34.64 23.66 6.79
CA GLY A 186 -34.82 22.21 6.89
C GLY A 186 -33.84 21.39 6.03
N LEU A 187 -32.70 21.96 5.64
CA LEU A 187 -31.75 21.35 4.70
C LEU A 187 -30.82 20.31 5.36
N GLY A 188 -30.82 20.25 6.69
CA GLY A 188 -30.02 19.31 7.48
C GLY A 188 -28.51 19.41 7.23
N THR A 189 -27.81 18.31 7.47
CA THR A 189 -26.36 18.20 7.25
C THR A 189 -25.98 17.95 5.79
N ALA A 190 -26.94 17.62 4.91
CA ALA A 190 -26.68 17.42 3.49
C ALA A 190 -26.19 18.71 2.80
N ALA A 191 -26.75 19.86 3.19
CA ALA A 191 -26.37 21.17 2.65
C ALA A 191 -24.99 21.69 3.13
N THR A 192 -24.25 20.96 3.97
CA THR A 192 -22.83 21.25 4.25
C THR A 192 -21.88 20.49 3.32
N ARG A 193 -22.41 19.60 2.48
CA ARG A 193 -21.63 18.75 1.58
C ARG A 193 -21.96 19.12 0.13
N ASN A 194 -20.97 19.08 -0.76
CA ASN A 194 -21.19 19.20 -2.21
C ASN A 194 -21.97 17.97 -2.71
N THR A 195 -23.29 18.00 -2.59
CA THR A 195 -24.20 16.97 -3.11
C THR A 195 -24.88 17.53 -4.35
N GLY A 196 -24.38 17.15 -5.53
CA GLY A 196 -24.93 17.59 -6.81
C GLY A 196 -26.17 16.79 -7.20
N THR A 197 -27.14 17.47 -7.81
CA THR A 197 -28.13 16.84 -8.69
C THR A 197 -27.41 15.95 -9.72
N SER A 198 -27.93 14.74 -9.94
CA SER A 198 -27.35 13.73 -10.84
C SER A 198 -26.72 14.35 -12.09
N GLY A 199 -25.45 14.04 -12.34
CA GLY A 199 -24.71 14.52 -13.51
C GLY A 199 -23.25 14.92 -13.25
N ALA A 200 -22.83 15.08 -11.98
CA ALA A 200 -21.42 15.41 -11.67
C ALA A 200 -20.80 14.66 -10.47
N ASN A 201 -21.57 14.21 -9.47
CA ASN A 201 -21.03 13.48 -8.32
C ASN A 201 -22.05 12.45 -7.78
N VAL A 202 -21.55 11.31 -7.27
CA VAL A 202 -22.34 10.22 -6.68
C VAL A 202 -23.17 10.75 -5.49
N PRO A 203 -24.46 10.36 -5.35
CA PRO A 203 -25.27 10.68 -4.17
C PRO A 203 -24.54 10.32 -2.86
N LEU A 204 -24.86 11.02 -1.77
CA LEU A 204 -24.39 10.58 -0.45
C LEU A 204 -24.98 9.19 -0.19
N LEU A 205 -24.13 8.17 -0.28
CA LEU A 205 -24.54 6.80 -0.03
C LEU A 205 -24.75 6.63 1.47
N ASP A 206 -25.96 6.88 1.98
CA ASP A 206 -26.34 6.29 3.27
C ASP A 206 -26.55 4.78 3.09
N GLY A 207 -26.73 4.03 4.18
CA GLY A 207 -26.75 2.57 4.13
C GLY A 207 -27.83 1.94 3.23
N ALA A 208 -28.72 2.73 2.61
CA ALA A 208 -29.90 2.26 1.88
C ALA A 208 -30.13 2.98 0.53
N ASN A 209 -29.12 3.11 -0.33
CA ASN A 209 -29.33 3.66 -1.67
C ASN A 209 -30.22 2.75 -2.52
N THR A 210 -31.32 3.32 -3.01
CA THR A 210 -32.19 2.67 -4.01
C THR A 210 -32.00 3.38 -5.36
N TRP A 211 -31.38 2.70 -6.32
CA TRP A 211 -31.25 3.21 -7.69
C TRP A 211 -32.49 2.83 -8.50
N SER A 212 -33.17 3.82 -9.10
CA SER A 212 -34.37 3.61 -9.92
C SER A 212 -34.07 3.33 -11.41
N ALA A 213 -32.79 3.34 -11.81
CA ALA A 213 -32.34 3.11 -13.18
C ALA A 213 -30.91 2.50 -13.24
N ALA A 214 -30.54 1.96 -14.41
CA ALA A 214 -29.23 1.35 -14.66
C ALA A 214 -28.07 2.35 -14.45
N GLN A 215 -26.96 1.88 -13.86
CA GLN A 215 -25.75 2.67 -13.66
C GLN A 215 -24.64 2.23 -14.62
N VAL A 216 -23.86 3.19 -15.15
CA VAL A 216 -22.69 2.95 -16.00
C VAL A 216 -21.46 3.58 -15.34
N PHE A 217 -20.42 2.79 -15.07
CA PHE A 217 -19.12 3.28 -14.57
C PHE A 217 -18.14 3.44 -15.73
N SER A 218 -17.70 4.66 -16.00
CA SER A 218 -16.79 4.99 -17.12
C SER A 218 -15.29 4.83 -16.79
N SER A 219 -14.97 4.37 -15.58
CA SER A 219 -13.61 4.06 -15.08
C SER A 219 -13.67 2.81 -14.18
N ASN A 220 -12.54 2.34 -13.65
CA ASN A 220 -12.50 1.14 -12.81
C ASN A 220 -13.27 1.34 -11.49
N PRO A 221 -14.40 0.63 -11.27
CA PRO A 221 -15.09 0.69 -9.98
C PRO A 221 -14.29 -0.09 -8.91
N THR A 222 -13.96 0.57 -7.80
CA THR A 222 -13.28 -0.06 -6.65
C THR A 222 -14.23 -0.14 -5.46
N ILE A 223 -14.49 -1.36 -4.96
CA ILE A 223 -15.23 -1.61 -3.71
C ILE A 223 -14.23 -2.03 -2.65
N SER A 224 -14.07 -1.23 -1.59
CA SER A 224 -13.05 -1.45 -0.54
C SER A 224 -13.65 -1.28 0.85
N ASN A 225 -13.65 -2.36 1.64
CA ASN A 225 -13.89 -2.37 3.09
C ASN A 225 -13.22 -3.65 3.67
N THR A 226 -13.53 -4.03 4.92
CA THR A 226 -12.95 -5.24 5.55
C THR A 226 -13.41 -6.57 4.93
N ALA A 227 -14.52 -6.57 4.17
CA ALA A 227 -15.05 -7.72 3.45
C ALA A 227 -15.91 -7.23 2.25
N PRO A 228 -15.28 -6.71 1.18
CA PRO A 228 -16.01 -6.04 0.11
C PRO A 228 -16.81 -7.07 -0.68
N TYR A 229 -18.07 -6.75 -0.92
CA TYR A 229 -18.96 -7.59 -1.71
C TYR A 229 -19.82 -6.73 -2.63
N LEU A 230 -20.13 -7.28 -3.80
CA LEU A 230 -21.20 -6.79 -4.65
C LEU A 230 -22.38 -7.77 -4.52
N ARG A 231 -23.55 -7.27 -4.07
CA ARG A 231 -24.78 -8.09 -4.01
C ARG A 231 -25.70 -7.72 -5.16
N PHE A 232 -26.16 -8.73 -5.86
CA PHE A 232 -27.30 -8.67 -6.76
C PHE A 232 -28.48 -9.30 -6.03
N GLN A 233 -29.37 -8.46 -5.49
CA GLN A 233 -30.54 -8.88 -4.72
C GLN A 233 -31.79 -8.82 -5.59
N ASP A 234 -32.61 -9.87 -5.57
CA ASP A 234 -33.97 -9.85 -6.08
C ASP A 234 -34.93 -9.83 -4.89
N THR A 235 -35.73 -8.76 -4.77
CA THR A 235 -36.61 -8.52 -3.60
C THR A 235 -37.96 -9.24 -3.69
N THR A 236 -38.18 -10.04 -4.74
CA THR A 236 -39.37 -10.88 -4.86
C THR A 236 -39.23 -12.18 -4.05
N THR A 237 -40.32 -12.63 -3.41
CA THR A 237 -40.29 -13.80 -2.50
C THR A 237 -39.81 -15.07 -3.22
N SER A 238 -38.77 -15.72 -2.66
CA SER A 238 -38.12 -16.96 -3.14
C SER A 238 -37.12 -16.84 -4.31
N ALA A 239 -36.37 -15.73 -4.41
CA ALA A 239 -35.33 -15.55 -5.41
C ALA A 239 -33.90 -15.61 -4.82
N TYR A 240 -32.97 -16.19 -5.59
CA TYR A 240 -31.58 -16.39 -5.20
C TYR A 240 -30.79 -15.07 -5.27
N ASP A 241 -30.21 -14.63 -4.15
CA ASP A 241 -29.26 -13.52 -4.14
C ASP A 241 -27.92 -13.98 -4.70
N ALA A 242 -27.47 -13.43 -5.84
CA ALA A 242 -26.11 -13.67 -6.33
C ALA A 242 -25.14 -12.66 -5.72
N ARG A 243 -24.13 -13.14 -5.00
CA ARG A 243 -23.08 -12.28 -4.44
C ARG A 243 -21.72 -12.66 -5.00
N ILE A 244 -20.93 -11.67 -5.35
CA ILE A 244 -19.49 -11.83 -5.60
C ILE A 244 -18.76 -11.18 -4.43
N ARG A 245 -18.02 -11.98 -3.65
CA ARG A 245 -17.27 -11.50 -2.47
C ARG A 245 -15.78 -11.69 -2.71
N LEU A 246 -14.99 -10.78 -2.17
CA LEU A 246 -13.54 -10.88 -2.11
C LEU A 246 -13.17 -10.82 -0.62
N ASP A 247 -12.37 -11.77 -0.14
CA ASP A 247 -11.67 -11.61 1.14
C ASP A 247 -10.15 -11.54 0.90
N ALA A 248 -9.37 -11.60 1.98
CA ALA A 248 -7.91 -11.51 1.88
C ALA A 248 -7.30 -12.57 0.94
N ASN A 249 -7.97 -13.71 0.74
CA ASN A 249 -7.39 -14.89 0.12
C ASN A 249 -8.25 -15.47 -1.01
N ASN A 250 -9.53 -15.12 -1.14
CA ASN A 250 -10.47 -15.83 -2.02
C ASN A 250 -11.43 -14.90 -2.78
N VAL A 251 -11.90 -15.41 -3.92
CA VAL A 251 -13.05 -14.86 -4.66
C VAL A 251 -14.21 -15.85 -4.55
N TYR A 252 -15.31 -15.42 -3.92
CA TYR A 252 -16.51 -16.22 -3.73
C TYR A 252 -17.63 -15.79 -4.67
N ILE A 253 -18.39 -16.77 -5.16
CA ILE A 253 -19.63 -16.59 -5.93
C ILE A 253 -20.70 -17.46 -5.26
N ASP A 254 -21.57 -16.86 -4.45
CA ASP A 254 -22.60 -17.59 -3.66
C ASP A 254 -24.02 -17.28 -4.09
N GLY A 255 -24.93 -18.23 -3.80
CA GLY A 255 -26.38 -18.05 -3.82
C GLY A 255 -27.00 -18.31 -2.44
N SER A 256 -28.08 -17.61 -2.08
CA SER A 256 -28.88 -17.90 -0.86
C SER A 256 -30.37 -17.82 -1.16
N ALA A 257 -31.16 -18.69 -0.52
CA ALA A 257 -32.62 -18.68 -0.62
C ALA A 257 -33.32 -17.83 0.48
N ASP A 258 -32.61 -17.45 1.54
CA ASP A 258 -33.16 -16.75 2.71
C ASP A 258 -32.40 -15.45 3.06
N GLY A 259 -31.40 -15.08 2.26
CA GLY A 259 -30.54 -13.91 2.47
C GLY A 259 -29.60 -14.00 3.69
N SER A 260 -29.64 -15.11 4.45
CA SER A 260 -28.95 -15.29 5.73
C SER A 260 -28.02 -16.50 5.74
N THR A 261 -28.37 -17.56 4.99
CA THR A 261 -27.60 -18.78 4.78
C THR A 261 -27.28 -18.93 3.30
N TYR A 262 -26.00 -18.83 2.96
CA TYR A 262 -25.51 -18.88 1.58
C TYR A 262 -24.92 -20.26 1.30
N ALA A 263 -25.38 -20.89 0.21
CA ALA A 263 -24.79 -22.10 -0.34
C ALA A 263 -23.83 -21.72 -1.48
N GLU A 264 -22.59 -22.19 -1.39
CA GLU A 264 -21.51 -21.90 -2.32
C GLU A 264 -21.74 -22.61 -3.67
N VAL A 265 -21.79 -21.86 -4.80
CA VAL A 265 -22.14 -22.41 -6.14
C VAL A 265 -20.89 -22.72 -6.99
N LEU A 266 -19.85 -21.87 -6.92
CA LEU A 266 -18.56 -22.10 -7.56
C LEU A 266 -17.47 -21.40 -6.73
N ARG A 267 -16.61 -22.19 -6.11
CA ARG A 267 -15.46 -21.70 -5.35
C ARG A 267 -14.23 -21.77 -6.25
N PHE A 268 -13.66 -20.61 -6.59
CA PHE A 268 -12.23 -20.58 -6.88
C PHE A 268 -11.53 -20.65 -5.53
N GLU A 269 -11.36 -21.89 -5.10
CA GLU A 269 -10.55 -22.27 -3.96
C GLU A 269 -9.12 -21.79 -4.25
N MET A 270 -8.74 -20.59 -3.84
CA MET A 270 -7.31 -20.35 -3.60
C MET A 270 -6.83 -21.16 -2.38
N ASP A 271 -7.79 -21.68 -1.59
CA ASP A 271 -7.63 -22.77 -0.64
C ASP A 271 -8.86 -23.70 -0.63
N THR A 272 -8.57 -25.02 -0.58
CA THR A 272 -9.32 -26.32 -0.51
C THR A 272 -9.64 -27.13 -1.81
N LYS A 273 -9.51 -28.47 -1.79
CA LYS A 273 -9.12 -29.31 -2.96
C LYS A 273 -10.27 -29.95 -3.76
N ALA A 274 -10.89 -29.22 -4.69
CA ALA A 274 -11.21 -29.73 -6.03
C ALA A 274 -11.76 -28.61 -6.94
N GLY A 275 -10.95 -28.15 -7.89
CA GLY A 275 -11.35 -27.22 -8.95
C GLY A 275 -11.62 -27.95 -10.27
N TYR A 276 -12.67 -27.55 -10.98
CA TYR A 276 -12.97 -28.02 -12.33
C TYR A 276 -12.31 -27.10 -13.37
N MET A 277 -11.37 -27.64 -14.15
CA MET A 277 -10.69 -26.91 -15.23
C MET A 277 -10.78 -27.72 -16.52
N THR A 278 -11.18 -27.06 -17.62
CA THR A 278 -11.27 -27.67 -18.95
C THR A 278 -9.90 -28.02 -19.54
N GLN A 279 -8.82 -27.35 -19.10
CA GLN A 279 -7.43 -27.66 -19.44
C GLN A 279 -6.47 -27.25 -18.30
N LEU A 280 -5.48 -28.07 -17.98
CA LEU A 280 -4.41 -27.78 -17.01
C LEU A 280 -3.03 -27.84 -17.70
N ILE A 281 -2.28 -26.74 -17.68
CA ILE A 281 -0.93 -26.63 -18.29
C ILE A 281 0.10 -26.43 -17.16
N LEU A 282 1.14 -27.28 -17.09
CA LEU A 282 2.10 -27.32 -15.98
C LEU A 282 3.51 -26.97 -16.45
N GLY A 283 4.15 -25.97 -15.84
CA GLY A 283 5.49 -25.46 -16.18
C GLY A 283 6.63 -26.01 -15.31
N SER A 284 7.87 -25.66 -15.64
CA SER A 284 9.08 -26.29 -15.09
C SER A 284 9.59 -25.64 -13.79
N SER A 285 9.33 -26.28 -12.64
CA SER A 285 10.35 -26.64 -11.62
C SER A 285 9.68 -27.09 -10.31
N GLY A 286 9.94 -28.33 -9.89
CA GLY A 286 9.62 -28.83 -8.54
C GLY A 286 8.13 -29.07 -8.27
N GLU A 287 7.65 -30.27 -8.61
CA GLU A 287 6.29 -30.81 -8.39
C GLU A 287 5.15 -30.17 -9.18
N ALA A 288 4.73 -30.85 -10.25
CA ALA A 288 3.75 -30.34 -11.21
C ALA A 288 2.29 -30.47 -10.74
N ILE A 289 1.92 -31.59 -10.08
CA ILE A 289 0.60 -31.81 -9.48
C ILE A 289 0.80 -32.60 -8.18
N ARG A 290 0.13 -32.17 -7.10
CA ARG A 290 0.05 -32.89 -5.83
C ARG A 290 -1.38 -33.36 -5.56
N LEU A 291 -1.56 -34.66 -5.29
CA LEU A 291 -2.85 -35.26 -4.92
C LEU A 291 -2.74 -35.80 -3.49
N ASN A 292 -3.55 -35.27 -2.58
CA ASN A 292 -3.59 -35.75 -1.19
C ASN A 292 -4.92 -36.44 -0.93
N ALA A 293 -4.89 -37.55 -0.21
CA ALA A 293 -6.09 -38.14 0.34
C ALA A 293 -6.74 -37.21 1.39
N PRO A 294 -8.08 -37.13 1.43
CA PRO A 294 -8.78 -36.23 2.35
C PRO A 294 -8.74 -36.70 3.81
N THR A 295 -8.51 -37.98 4.09
CA THR A 295 -8.44 -38.57 5.44
C THR A 295 -7.55 -39.82 5.46
N ALA A 296 -7.02 -40.20 6.63
CA ALA A 296 -6.27 -41.44 6.81
C ALA A 296 -7.11 -42.68 6.46
N GLY A 297 -6.55 -43.61 5.68
CA GLY A 297 -7.25 -44.80 5.18
C GLY A 297 -7.97 -44.62 3.83
N ASN A 298 -7.95 -43.40 3.28
CA ASN A 298 -8.32 -43.17 1.89
C ASN A 298 -7.06 -42.99 1.06
N ASP A 299 -7.06 -43.51 -0.15
CA ASP A 299 -5.93 -43.41 -1.07
C ASP A 299 -6.20 -42.32 -2.12
N PRO A 300 -5.22 -41.45 -2.43
CA PRO A 300 -5.38 -40.49 -3.51
C PRO A 300 -5.36 -41.20 -4.87
N TYR A 301 -6.31 -40.86 -5.74
CA TYR A 301 -6.37 -41.40 -7.10
C TYR A 301 -6.66 -40.33 -8.16
N ILE A 302 -6.11 -40.55 -9.35
CA ILE A 302 -6.56 -39.94 -10.59
C ILE A 302 -7.52 -40.93 -11.22
N SER A 303 -8.76 -40.53 -11.49
CA SER A 303 -9.75 -41.39 -12.13
C SER A 303 -10.07 -40.92 -13.54
N PHE A 304 -10.26 -41.88 -14.44
CA PHE A 304 -10.67 -41.66 -15.81
C PHE A 304 -12.09 -42.18 -15.95
N TYR A 305 -13.03 -41.27 -16.20
CA TYR A 305 -14.43 -41.62 -16.39
C TYR A 305 -14.81 -41.56 -17.86
N VAL A 306 -15.60 -42.53 -18.32
CA VAL A 306 -16.29 -42.46 -19.61
C VAL A 306 -17.77 -42.69 -19.33
N ALA A 307 -18.63 -41.77 -19.78
CA ALA A 307 -20.08 -41.83 -19.59
C ALA A 307 -20.54 -42.06 -18.12
N GLY A 308 -19.80 -41.51 -17.13
CA GLY A 308 -20.15 -41.60 -15.71
C GLY A 308 -19.68 -42.87 -15.00
N THR A 309 -19.04 -43.81 -15.71
CA THR A 309 -18.37 -44.98 -15.14
C THR A 309 -16.86 -44.72 -15.06
N ARG A 310 -16.22 -45.13 -13.96
CA ARG A 310 -14.75 -45.09 -13.87
C ARG A 310 -14.21 -46.25 -14.70
N ASN A 311 -13.46 -45.94 -15.74
CA ASN A 311 -12.90 -46.94 -16.66
C ASN A 311 -11.44 -47.26 -16.34
N ALA A 312 -10.75 -46.35 -15.66
CA ALA A 312 -9.38 -46.55 -15.22
C ALA A 312 -9.07 -45.61 -14.06
N PHE A 313 -8.03 -45.92 -13.31
CA PHE A 313 -7.45 -44.99 -12.36
C PHE A 313 -5.98 -45.26 -12.11
N ILE A 314 -5.29 -44.23 -11.63
CA ILE A 314 -3.94 -44.32 -11.09
C ILE A 314 -4.05 -43.99 -9.61
N GLN A 315 -3.57 -44.89 -8.74
CA GLN A 315 -3.71 -44.77 -7.29
C GLN A 315 -2.46 -45.29 -6.61
N TYR A 316 -2.11 -44.70 -5.48
CA TYR A 316 -1.17 -45.30 -4.54
C TYR A 316 -1.98 -45.91 -3.39
N THR A 317 -1.80 -47.21 -3.12
CA THR A 317 -2.49 -47.92 -2.04
C THR A 317 -1.57 -48.12 -0.83
N ASP A 318 -2.03 -47.70 0.35
CA ASP A 318 -1.35 -47.94 1.63
C ASP A 318 -2.21 -48.82 2.54
N GLY A 319 -2.14 -50.14 2.36
CA GLY A 319 -2.86 -51.14 3.15
C GLY A 319 -1.95 -52.06 3.95
N SER A 320 -2.50 -52.97 4.75
CA SER A 320 -1.73 -54.02 5.44
C SER A 320 -1.73 -55.37 4.70
N ALA A 321 -2.40 -55.44 3.54
CA ALA A 321 -2.46 -56.61 2.66
C ALA A 321 -1.33 -56.57 1.62
N ALA A 322 -1.03 -57.70 0.98
CA ALA A 322 0.12 -57.93 0.09
C ALA A 322 0.16 -57.11 -1.24
N GLU A 323 -0.57 -55.99 -1.32
CA GLU A 323 -0.86 -55.23 -2.54
C GLU A 323 -0.61 -53.72 -2.37
N ASN A 324 0.45 -53.36 -1.63
CA ASN A 324 0.82 -51.97 -1.39
C ASN A 324 1.72 -51.43 -2.50
N GLY A 325 1.45 -50.19 -2.94
CA GLY A 325 2.31 -49.46 -3.87
C GLY A 325 1.57 -48.67 -4.94
N MET A 326 2.25 -48.34 -6.03
CA MET A 326 1.68 -47.57 -7.13
C MET A 326 0.96 -48.49 -8.12
N ASN A 327 -0.34 -48.25 -8.32
CA ASN A 327 -1.22 -49.02 -9.19
C ASN A 327 -1.65 -48.19 -10.40
N ILE A 328 -1.60 -48.81 -11.58
CA ILE A 328 -2.29 -48.34 -12.78
C ILE A 328 -3.33 -49.40 -13.10
N VAL A 329 -4.60 -49.04 -12.94
CA VAL A 329 -5.73 -49.97 -13.03
C VAL A 329 -6.57 -49.63 -14.24
N ASN A 330 -6.81 -50.63 -15.09
CA ASN A 330 -7.84 -50.59 -16.11
C ASN A 330 -9.09 -51.26 -15.53
N ASP A 331 -9.97 -50.42 -15.00
CA ASP A 331 -11.16 -50.79 -14.24
C ASP A 331 -12.34 -50.93 -15.21
N VAL A 332 -12.47 -52.12 -15.83
CA VAL A 332 -13.68 -52.47 -16.56
C VAL A 332 -14.51 -53.33 -15.63
N ALA A 333 -15.54 -52.68 -15.05
CA ALA A 333 -16.42 -53.12 -13.96
C ALA A 333 -17.11 -54.52 -14.09
N THR A 334 -16.71 -55.39 -15.01
CA THR A 334 -17.37 -56.69 -15.26
C THR A 334 -16.43 -57.74 -15.87
N GLY A 335 -15.12 -57.69 -15.61
CA GLY A 335 -14.18 -58.64 -16.25
C GLY A 335 -12.94 -59.06 -15.47
N GLY A 336 -12.71 -58.53 -14.26
CA GLY A 336 -11.49 -58.75 -13.49
C GLY A 336 -10.48 -57.63 -13.77
N ASP A 337 -10.02 -56.97 -12.72
CA ASP A 337 -9.18 -55.78 -12.84
C ASP A 337 -7.83 -56.17 -13.46
N LEU A 338 -7.51 -55.56 -14.60
CA LEU A 338 -6.16 -55.61 -15.14
C LEU A 338 -5.39 -54.46 -14.50
N ARG A 339 -4.38 -54.78 -13.70
CA ARG A 339 -3.50 -53.77 -13.12
C ARG A 339 -2.03 -54.09 -13.29
N LEU A 340 -1.27 -53.03 -13.48
CA LEU A 340 0.17 -53.01 -13.34
C LEU A 340 0.49 -52.39 -11.98
N VAL A 341 1.31 -53.07 -11.18
CA VAL A 341 1.60 -52.69 -9.79
C VAL A 341 3.10 -52.64 -9.55
N LEU A 342 3.58 -51.53 -9.02
CA LEU A 342 4.89 -51.49 -8.36
C LEU A 342 4.68 -51.82 -6.90
N ARG A 343 4.96 -53.06 -6.51
CA ARG A 343 4.77 -53.57 -5.16
C ARG A 343 5.91 -53.12 -4.26
N ASN A 344 5.57 -52.74 -3.03
CA ASN A 344 6.52 -52.58 -1.94
C ASN A 344 5.89 -53.17 -0.68
N THR A 345 6.19 -54.43 -0.39
CA THR A 345 5.67 -55.14 0.79
C THR A 345 6.84 -55.51 1.70
N GLY A 346 6.95 -54.84 2.85
CA GLY A 346 7.91 -55.21 3.90
C GLY A 346 9.40 -55.10 3.50
N GLY A 347 9.75 -54.22 2.54
CA GLY A 347 11.12 -54.05 2.05
C GLY A 347 11.50 -54.97 0.90
N VAL A 348 10.53 -55.70 0.34
CA VAL A 348 10.66 -56.42 -0.93
C VAL A 348 9.86 -55.66 -1.98
N ASP A 349 10.59 -55.06 -2.90
CA ASP A 349 10.01 -54.37 -4.04
C ASP A 349 9.77 -55.38 -5.20
N GLY A 350 8.77 -55.13 -6.04
CA GLY A 350 8.42 -56.03 -7.14
C GLY A 350 7.66 -55.32 -8.26
N LEU A 351 7.78 -55.84 -9.48
CA LEU A 351 6.90 -55.46 -10.59
C LEU A 351 5.85 -56.56 -10.77
N GLY A 352 4.60 -56.18 -10.57
CA GLY A 352 3.45 -57.07 -10.61
C GLY A 352 2.54 -56.79 -11.80
N TYR A 353 2.09 -57.85 -12.46
CA TYR A 353 0.94 -57.79 -13.36
C TYR A 353 -0.17 -58.68 -12.79
N GLU A 354 -1.36 -58.12 -12.63
CA GLU A 354 -2.52 -58.89 -12.19
C GLU A 354 -3.54 -58.94 -13.32
N VAL A 355 -4.00 -60.15 -13.62
CA VAL A 355 -5.02 -60.40 -14.65
C VAL A 355 -6.12 -61.22 -14.02
N ASN A 356 -7.33 -60.66 -13.95
CA ASN A 356 -8.52 -61.35 -13.44
C ASN A 356 -8.32 -61.92 -12.03
N GLY A 357 -7.67 -61.16 -11.14
CA GLY A 357 -7.37 -61.57 -9.76
C GLY A 357 -6.25 -62.60 -9.61
N SER A 358 -5.62 -63.03 -10.71
CA SER A 358 -4.40 -63.84 -10.67
C SER A 358 -3.18 -62.94 -10.66
N ASP A 359 -2.37 -63.05 -9.61
CA ASP A 359 -1.18 -62.23 -9.44
C ASP A 359 0.07 -62.89 -10.03
N TYR A 360 0.79 -62.11 -10.82
CA TYR A 360 2.07 -62.49 -11.37
C TYR A 360 3.11 -61.43 -11.02
N THR A 361 3.83 -61.66 -9.92
CA THR A 361 4.87 -60.75 -9.46
C THR A 361 6.24 -61.25 -9.81
N VAL A 362 7.03 -60.38 -10.44
CA VAL A 362 8.49 -60.52 -10.43
C VAL A 362 8.99 -59.85 -9.16
N TRP A 363 9.23 -60.65 -8.13
CA TRP A 363 9.78 -60.17 -6.87
C TRP A 363 11.26 -59.86 -7.04
N HIS A 364 11.67 -58.69 -6.57
CA HIS A 364 13.08 -58.37 -6.45
C HIS A 364 13.38 -58.06 -4.97
N THR A 365 13.49 -59.13 -4.17
CA THR A 365 14.36 -59.04 -2.99
C THR A 365 15.73 -58.69 -3.54
N GLY A 366 16.38 -57.62 -3.09
CA GLY A 366 17.71 -57.25 -3.60
C GLY A 366 18.58 -58.49 -3.89
N ASN A 367 19.05 -58.59 -5.14
CA ASN A 367 19.55 -59.81 -5.81
C ASN A 367 18.53 -60.94 -5.97
N LEU A 368 18.20 -61.25 -7.24
CA LEU A 368 17.57 -62.53 -7.65
C LEU A 368 18.30 -63.70 -6.97
N ALA A 369 17.61 -64.46 -6.14
CA ALA A 369 18.16 -65.70 -5.62
C ALA A 369 18.10 -66.77 -6.74
N ALA A 370 19.04 -67.71 -6.74
CA ALA A 370 19.08 -68.78 -7.76
C ALA A 370 17.79 -69.62 -7.84
N ALA A 371 16.97 -69.61 -6.78
CA ALA A 371 15.66 -70.26 -6.75
C ALA A 371 14.62 -69.57 -7.67
N ASP A 372 14.71 -68.25 -7.84
CA ASP A 372 13.74 -67.46 -8.63
C ASP A 372 13.95 -67.64 -10.14
N LEU A 373 15.21 -67.86 -10.56
CA LEU A 373 15.58 -68.15 -11.95
C LEU A 373 15.20 -69.57 -12.40
N ASN A 374 15.12 -70.53 -11.45
CA ASN A 374 14.81 -71.93 -11.73
C ASN A 374 13.39 -72.10 -12.31
N THR A 375 12.47 -71.23 -11.92
CA THR A 375 11.06 -71.31 -12.32
C THR A 375 10.82 -70.64 -13.69
N ILE A 376 11.62 -69.63 -14.05
CA ILE A 376 11.44 -68.83 -15.28
C ILE A 376 11.97 -69.54 -16.54
N TYR A 377 13.05 -70.33 -16.43
CA TYR A 377 13.67 -71.01 -17.58
C TYR A 377 13.39 -72.52 -17.68
N GLY A 378 12.59 -73.09 -16.77
CA GLY A 378 12.31 -74.54 -16.76
C GLY A 378 13.55 -75.42 -16.57
N TYR A 379 14.65 -74.86 -16.04
CA TYR A 379 15.89 -75.59 -15.85
C TYR A 379 15.87 -76.31 -14.49
N THR A 380 15.56 -77.60 -14.49
CA THR A 380 15.90 -78.48 -13.36
C THR A 380 17.42 -78.67 -13.38
N PRO A 381 18.17 -78.40 -12.30
CA PRO A 381 19.61 -78.64 -12.27
C PRO A 381 19.91 -80.07 -12.71
N ALA A 382 20.73 -80.20 -13.75
CA ALA A 382 21.15 -81.49 -14.27
C ALA A 382 21.69 -82.36 -13.13
N ASN A 383 21.21 -83.61 -13.13
CA ASN A 383 21.69 -84.75 -12.36
C ASN A 383 23.12 -84.60 -11.83
N SER A 384 23.26 -84.78 -10.52
CA SER A 384 24.50 -85.09 -9.82
C SER A 384 25.45 -85.89 -10.71
N ALA A 385 26.60 -85.30 -11.06
CA ALA A 385 27.68 -86.00 -11.76
C ALA A 385 28.16 -87.16 -10.88
N ARG A 386 27.56 -88.34 -11.09
CA ARG A 386 27.93 -89.62 -10.48
C ARG A 386 29.38 -89.91 -10.86
N GLN A 387 30.30 -89.70 -9.92
CA GLN A 387 31.68 -90.17 -10.09
C GLN A 387 31.69 -91.67 -9.83
N VAL A 388 31.83 -92.44 -10.90
CA VAL A 388 32.04 -93.89 -10.83
C VAL A 388 33.54 -94.11 -10.80
N ALA A 389 34.07 -94.67 -9.70
CA ALA A 389 35.45 -95.09 -9.68
C ALA A 389 35.65 -96.22 -10.73
N GLY A 390 36.57 -96.03 -11.68
CA GLY A 390 36.92 -97.05 -12.66
C GLY A 390 37.75 -98.18 -12.05
N ASN A 391 38.08 -99.21 -12.82
CA ASN A 391 38.97 -100.28 -12.36
C ASN A 391 40.25 -99.70 -11.73
N GLY A 392 40.64 -100.20 -10.56
CA GLY A 392 41.84 -99.79 -9.82
C GLY A 392 41.60 -98.71 -8.78
N LEU A 393 40.41 -98.10 -8.75
CA LEU A 393 40.02 -97.07 -7.79
C LEU A 393 38.74 -97.51 -7.05
N THR A 394 38.64 -97.20 -5.76
CA THR A 394 37.41 -97.36 -4.97
C THR A 394 37.07 -96.05 -4.26
N GLY A 395 35.78 -95.68 -4.19
CA GLY A 395 35.35 -94.42 -3.57
C GLY A 395 34.18 -93.73 -4.28
N GLY A 396 33.78 -92.56 -3.76
CA GLY A 396 32.66 -91.74 -4.23
C GLY A 396 32.33 -90.60 -3.25
N GLY A 397 31.36 -89.74 -3.59
CA GLY A 397 30.88 -88.66 -2.71
C GLY A 397 29.97 -87.66 -3.41
N THR A 398 29.24 -86.84 -2.63
CA THR A 398 28.45 -85.70 -3.14
C THR A 398 29.28 -84.42 -3.10
N LEU A 399 28.89 -83.39 -3.85
CA LEU A 399 29.58 -82.08 -3.84
C LEU A 399 29.48 -81.34 -2.49
N ALA A 400 28.57 -81.77 -1.62
CA ALA A 400 28.30 -81.10 -0.34
C ALA A 400 29.21 -81.59 0.81
N ALA A 401 30.12 -82.54 0.55
CA ALA A 401 31.08 -83.06 1.51
C ALA A 401 32.41 -83.40 0.81
N ASP A 402 33.44 -83.71 1.58
CA ASP A 402 34.72 -84.15 1.04
C ASP A 402 34.56 -85.45 0.24
N ARG A 403 35.23 -85.50 -0.92
CA ARG A 403 35.18 -86.66 -1.83
C ARG A 403 36.45 -87.48 -1.69
N THR A 404 36.32 -88.74 -1.28
CA THR A 404 37.47 -89.65 -1.14
C THR A 404 37.48 -90.67 -2.27
N VAL A 405 38.58 -90.69 -3.04
CA VAL A 405 38.87 -91.70 -4.06
C VAL A 405 40.19 -92.35 -3.68
N THR A 406 40.18 -93.67 -3.49
CA THR A 406 41.32 -94.45 -3.02
C THR A 406 41.84 -95.35 -4.13
N LEU A 407 43.15 -95.45 -4.29
CA LEU A 407 43.80 -96.36 -5.24
C LEU A 407 43.97 -97.75 -4.61
N GLY A 408 43.63 -98.79 -5.38
CA GLY A 408 43.82 -100.18 -4.97
C GLY A 408 45.31 -100.49 -4.72
N THR A 409 45.59 -101.34 -3.75
CA THR A 409 46.96 -101.66 -3.32
C THR A 409 47.79 -102.21 -4.50
N PRO A 410 49.01 -101.70 -4.76
CA PRO A 410 49.86 -102.23 -5.82
C PRO A 410 50.16 -103.73 -5.59
N GLY A 411 50.09 -104.54 -6.65
CA GLY A 411 50.55 -105.93 -6.61
C GLY A 411 52.08 -106.04 -6.73
N ASN A 412 52.65 -107.20 -6.38
CA ASN A 412 54.07 -107.47 -6.56
C ASN A 412 54.50 -107.40 -8.04
N ILE A 413 55.62 -106.74 -8.33
CA ILE A 413 56.22 -106.69 -9.67
C ILE A 413 57.30 -107.77 -9.76
N THR A 414 57.18 -108.67 -10.74
CA THR A 414 58.17 -109.68 -11.10
C THR A 414 58.71 -109.41 -12.51
N ASN A 415 59.75 -110.14 -12.91
CA ASN A 415 60.32 -110.11 -14.27
C ASN A 415 59.25 -110.35 -15.37
N SER A 416 58.11 -110.98 -15.05
CA SER A 416 57.02 -111.28 -15.98
C SER A 416 55.75 -110.46 -15.75
N SER A 417 55.74 -109.49 -14.83
CA SER A 417 54.56 -108.65 -14.60
C SER A 417 54.24 -107.76 -15.80
N ALA A 418 52.97 -107.73 -16.22
CA ALA A 418 52.46 -106.82 -17.23
C ALA A 418 51.80 -105.57 -16.60
N ASN A 419 51.65 -104.50 -17.40
CA ASN A 419 50.78 -103.37 -17.03
C ASN A 419 49.33 -103.84 -16.99
N SER A 420 48.70 -103.83 -15.81
CA SER A 420 47.29 -104.24 -15.65
C SER A 420 46.63 -103.50 -14.49
N VAL A 421 45.33 -103.27 -14.62
CA VAL A 421 44.49 -102.66 -13.60
C VAL A 421 43.24 -103.52 -13.40
N THR A 422 42.99 -103.94 -12.15
CA THR A 422 41.83 -104.74 -11.74
C THR A 422 40.93 -103.93 -10.81
N SER A 423 39.75 -104.42 -10.44
CA SER A 423 38.85 -103.70 -9.53
C SER A 423 39.45 -103.36 -8.16
N THR A 424 40.54 -104.02 -7.73
CA THR A 424 41.12 -103.87 -6.38
C THR A 424 42.65 -103.67 -6.34
N SER A 425 43.36 -103.73 -7.47
CA SER A 425 44.84 -103.62 -7.52
C SER A 425 45.34 -103.17 -8.90
N HIS A 426 46.60 -102.75 -8.97
CA HIS A 426 47.31 -102.44 -10.22
C HIS A 426 48.76 -102.96 -10.19
N THR A 427 49.32 -103.26 -11.36
CA THR A 427 50.73 -103.63 -11.56
C THR A 427 51.34 -102.94 -12.78
N HIS A 428 52.67 -102.81 -12.79
CA HIS A 428 53.44 -102.26 -13.90
C HIS A 428 54.47 -103.25 -14.45
N ALA A 429 54.78 -103.15 -15.75
CA ALA A 429 55.86 -103.86 -16.40
C ALA A 429 57.20 -103.12 -16.23
N LEU A 430 58.29 -103.88 -16.06
CA LEU A 430 59.64 -103.31 -16.06
C LEU A 430 60.15 -103.17 -17.49
N GLY A 431 60.68 -101.99 -17.84
CA GLY A 431 61.14 -101.65 -19.18
C GLY A 431 62.59 -102.01 -19.52
N PHE A 432 63.29 -102.78 -18.69
CA PHE A 432 64.68 -103.21 -18.92
C PHE A 432 64.84 -104.73 -18.81
N VAL A 433 65.73 -105.29 -19.63
CA VAL A 433 66.11 -106.71 -19.63
C VAL A 433 67.21 -106.92 -18.59
N ALA A 434 67.25 -108.07 -17.91
CA ALA A 434 68.01 -108.39 -16.70
C ALA A 434 69.54 -108.07 -16.62
N ALA A 435 70.17 -107.51 -17.66
CA ALA A 435 71.59 -107.17 -17.70
C ALA A 435 71.99 -105.87 -16.96
N GLU A 436 71.03 -105.05 -16.51
CA GLU A 436 71.27 -103.73 -15.86
C GLU A 436 71.35 -103.76 -14.32
N VAL A 437 71.09 -104.89 -13.67
CA VAL A 437 71.27 -105.04 -12.21
C VAL A 437 72.52 -105.87 -11.96
N TYR A 438 73.62 -105.21 -11.59
CA TYR A 438 74.87 -105.91 -11.24
C TYR A 438 74.67 -106.75 -9.97
N GLN A 439 74.99 -108.04 -10.05
CA GLN A 439 74.91 -108.98 -8.91
C GLN A 439 76.28 -109.56 -8.53
N GLY A 440 77.38 -109.03 -9.08
CA GLY A 440 78.72 -109.47 -8.71
C GLY A 440 79.14 -108.95 -7.33
N THR A 441 79.92 -109.72 -6.59
CA THR A 441 80.42 -109.37 -5.25
C THR A 441 81.92 -109.64 -5.08
N GLY A 442 82.63 -110.01 -6.14
CA GLY A 442 84.01 -110.49 -6.09
C GLY A 442 85.00 -109.57 -6.81
N ALA A 443 86.23 -109.50 -6.30
CA ALA A 443 87.32 -108.75 -6.95
C ALA A 443 87.73 -109.32 -8.32
N ASN A 444 87.30 -110.56 -8.63
CA ASN A 444 87.62 -111.25 -9.89
C ASN A 444 86.46 -111.17 -10.91
N ASP A 445 85.43 -110.35 -10.66
CA ASP A 445 84.28 -110.24 -11.54
C ASP A 445 84.67 -109.64 -12.90
N THR A 446 84.38 -110.37 -13.98
CA THR A 446 84.72 -109.96 -15.35
C THR A 446 83.54 -109.35 -16.12
N ASN A 447 82.34 -109.32 -15.53
CA ASN A 447 81.12 -108.79 -16.15
C ASN A 447 80.48 -107.69 -15.28
N LEU A 448 81.01 -106.47 -15.41
CA LEU A 448 80.64 -105.30 -14.59
C LEU A 448 79.43 -104.54 -15.17
N ALA A 449 78.67 -103.77 -14.38
CA ALA A 449 77.52 -103.01 -14.92
C ALA A 449 77.88 -102.07 -16.09
N LEU A 450 76.91 -101.83 -17.00
CA LEU A 450 77.02 -100.75 -17.98
C LEU A 450 77.21 -99.40 -17.26
N GLY A 451 78.10 -98.56 -17.79
CA GLY A 451 78.50 -97.30 -17.15
C GLY A 451 79.53 -97.44 -16.04
N HIS A 452 79.93 -98.65 -15.64
CA HIS A 452 80.95 -98.85 -14.62
C HIS A 452 82.30 -98.29 -15.10
N HIS A 453 83.00 -97.59 -14.21
CA HIS A 453 84.30 -97.00 -14.50
C HIS A 453 85.39 -97.71 -13.71
N ILE A 454 86.51 -97.97 -14.37
CA ILE A 454 87.72 -98.50 -13.73
C ILE A 454 88.91 -97.60 -14.08
N ILE A 455 89.92 -97.62 -13.22
CA ILE A 455 91.23 -97.02 -13.53
C ILE A 455 92.15 -98.17 -13.93
N ALA A 456 92.62 -98.15 -15.17
CA ALA A 456 93.50 -99.16 -15.72
C ALA A 456 94.93 -98.64 -15.88
N VAL A 457 95.92 -99.36 -15.37
CA VAL A 457 97.35 -99.06 -15.54
C VAL A 457 97.86 -99.53 -16.92
N GLY A 458 98.75 -98.76 -17.57
CA GLY A 458 99.46 -99.15 -18.80
C GLY A 458 100.30 -98.04 -19.46
N GLY A 459 101.18 -98.39 -20.40
CA GLY A 459 102.23 -97.48 -20.90
C GLY A 459 101.87 -96.55 -22.05
N SER A 460 100.73 -96.74 -22.73
CA SER A 460 100.39 -96.00 -23.97
C SER A 460 99.33 -94.92 -23.77
N ASN A 461 99.51 -93.75 -24.41
CA ASN A 461 98.55 -92.65 -24.38
C ASN A 461 97.34 -92.95 -25.30
N TYR A 462 96.13 -92.98 -24.73
CA TYR A 462 94.89 -93.19 -25.49
C TYR A 462 94.11 -91.88 -25.73
N ASN A 463 93.63 -91.70 -26.96
CA ASN A 463 92.66 -90.66 -27.29
C ASN A 463 91.33 -90.91 -26.56
N ARG A 464 90.65 -89.84 -26.13
CA ARG A 464 89.33 -89.95 -25.49
C ARG A 464 88.33 -90.66 -26.42
N ASN A 465 87.57 -91.58 -25.85
CA ASN A 465 86.54 -92.41 -26.46
C ASN A 465 87.02 -93.52 -27.41
N VAL A 466 88.33 -93.78 -27.50
CA VAL A 466 88.82 -94.97 -28.21
C VAL A 466 88.45 -96.24 -27.45
N ALA A 467 88.14 -97.32 -28.17
CA ALA A 467 87.91 -98.62 -27.56
C ALA A 467 89.25 -99.23 -27.12
N VAL A 468 89.32 -99.69 -25.88
CA VAL A 468 90.52 -100.31 -25.31
C VAL A 468 90.08 -101.52 -24.52
N ALA A 469 90.77 -102.65 -24.67
CA ALA A 469 90.49 -103.82 -23.86
C ALA A 469 91.00 -103.62 -22.43
N CYS A 470 90.15 -103.89 -21.45
CA CYS A 470 90.48 -103.83 -20.03
C CYS A 470 90.56 -105.23 -19.44
N TYR A 471 91.44 -105.41 -18.48
CA TYR A 471 91.74 -106.69 -17.84
C TYR A 471 91.83 -106.49 -16.34
N LEU A 472 91.70 -107.58 -15.58
CA LEU A 472 92.21 -107.62 -14.20
C LEU A 472 93.74 -107.48 -14.24
N TYR A 473 94.34 -106.85 -13.22
CA TYR A 473 95.80 -106.85 -13.09
C TYR A 473 96.27 -108.19 -12.53
N SER A 474 97.35 -108.76 -13.06
CA SER A 474 97.74 -110.14 -12.70
C SER A 474 98.60 -110.24 -11.45
N ALA A 475 99.20 -109.14 -10.99
CA ALA A 475 100.13 -109.14 -9.86
C ALA A 475 99.45 -108.87 -8.51
N ASP A 476 98.27 -108.26 -8.51
CA ASP A 476 97.45 -107.95 -7.34
C ASP A 476 95.98 -107.80 -7.74
N ASN A 477 95.11 -107.61 -6.75
CA ASN A 477 93.66 -107.50 -6.91
C ASN A 477 93.10 -106.11 -6.57
N PHE A 478 93.96 -105.07 -6.50
CA PHE A 478 93.52 -103.69 -6.29
C PHE A 478 93.69 -102.82 -7.55
N GLN A 479 94.26 -103.35 -8.63
CA GLN A 479 94.41 -102.66 -9.90
C GLN A 479 93.69 -103.37 -11.05
N TYR A 480 93.32 -102.58 -12.05
CA TYR A 480 92.94 -103.08 -13.38
C TYR A 480 94.06 -102.75 -14.37
N ALA A 481 94.19 -103.56 -15.41
CA ALA A 481 95.17 -103.38 -16.48
C ALA A 481 94.49 -102.96 -17.78
N ASN A 482 95.16 -102.19 -18.62
CA ASN A 482 94.78 -102.05 -20.02
C ASN A 482 95.61 -102.98 -20.92
N ASP A 483 95.24 -103.05 -22.19
CA ASP A 483 95.90 -103.89 -23.21
C ASP A 483 97.41 -103.64 -23.38
N SER A 484 97.90 -102.46 -23.02
CA SER A 484 99.33 -102.07 -23.07
C SER A 484 100.14 -102.40 -21.81
N ALA A 485 99.50 -102.89 -20.75
CA ALA A 485 100.21 -103.31 -19.54
C ALA A 485 100.93 -104.64 -19.74
N SER A 486 102.10 -104.80 -19.11
CA SER A 486 102.86 -106.05 -19.09
C SER A 486 102.23 -107.12 -18.18
N ASN A 487 101.54 -106.72 -17.11
CA ASN A 487 100.96 -107.61 -16.09
C ASN A 487 99.43 -107.72 -16.20
N LYS A 488 98.91 -108.13 -17.38
CA LYS A 488 97.47 -108.28 -17.64
C LYS A 488 96.96 -109.70 -17.35
N GLY A 489 95.86 -109.80 -16.60
CA GLY A 489 95.13 -111.02 -16.28
C GLY A 489 93.95 -111.28 -17.21
N THR A 490 92.81 -111.74 -16.67
CA THR A 490 91.59 -112.04 -17.45
C THR A 490 90.92 -110.77 -17.99
N GLN A 491 90.48 -110.81 -19.25
CA GLN A 491 89.80 -109.68 -19.88
C GLN A 491 88.41 -109.46 -19.30
N LEU A 492 88.07 -108.19 -19.07
CA LEU A 492 86.72 -107.78 -18.74
C LEU A 492 85.84 -107.83 -19.99
N SER A 493 84.64 -108.36 -19.83
CA SER A 493 83.62 -108.43 -20.88
C SER A 493 83.05 -107.05 -21.22
N GLY A 494 82.55 -106.91 -22.45
CA GLY A 494 81.91 -105.69 -22.94
C GLY A 494 82.85 -104.70 -23.62
N THR A 495 82.25 -103.62 -24.14
CA THR A 495 82.98 -102.55 -24.83
C THR A 495 83.46 -101.53 -23.80
N TRP A 496 84.77 -101.36 -23.70
CA TRP A 496 85.39 -100.39 -22.81
C TRP A 496 85.96 -99.22 -23.60
N ARG A 497 85.67 -98.01 -23.16
CA ARG A 497 86.07 -96.78 -23.85
C ARG A 497 86.92 -95.92 -22.94
N ALA A 498 88.04 -95.41 -23.46
CA ALA A 498 88.90 -94.49 -22.72
C ALA A 498 88.16 -93.17 -22.46
N ARG A 499 88.30 -92.62 -21.26
CA ARG A 499 87.67 -91.35 -20.85
C ARG A 499 88.67 -90.25 -20.52
N GLY A 500 89.94 -90.61 -20.44
CA GLY A 500 91.06 -89.68 -20.24
C GLY A 500 92.22 -90.38 -19.55
N THR A 501 93.34 -89.66 -19.45
CA THR A 501 94.49 -90.08 -18.63
C THR A 501 94.39 -89.40 -17.27
N VAL A 502 94.73 -90.13 -16.20
CA VAL A 502 94.71 -89.65 -14.81
C VAL A 502 96.12 -89.22 -14.36
N GLY A 503 97.13 -89.41 -15.21
CA GLY A 503 98.54 -89.13 -14.93
C GLY A 503 99.29 -90.39 -14.46
N GLY A 504 100.61 -90.41 -14.68
CA GLY A 504 101.48 -91.54 -14.27
C GLY A 504 101.26 -92.87 -15.01
N GLY A 505 100.65 -92.88 -16.20
CA GLY A 505 100.36 -94.11 -16.95
C GLY A 505 99.06 -94.83 -16.54
N THR A 506 98.09 -94.09 -15.99
CA THR A 506 96.78 -94.63 -15.59
C THR A 506 95.65 -93.98 -16.37
N TYR A 507 94.64 -94.78 -16.75
CA TYR A 507 93.56 -94.36 -17.65
C TYR A 507 92.20 -94.68 -17.06
N LEU A 508 91.31 -93.70 -17.12
CA LEU A 508 89.91 -93.92 -16.77
C LEU A 508 89.20 -94.60 -17.93
N MET A 509 88.63 -95.76 -17.66
CA MET A 509 87.93 -96.59 -18.62
C MET A 509 86.48 -96.73 -18.19
N GLN A 510 85.55 -96.61 -19.13
CA GLN A 510 84.13 -96.80 -18.87
C GLN A 510 83.58 -97.96 -19.71
N ARG A 511 82.84 -98.86 -19.07
CA ARG A 511 82.03 -99.85 -19.80
C ARG A 511 80.85 -99.13 -20.42
N VAL A 512 80.65 -99.29 -21.72
CA VAL A 512 79.49 -98.75 -22.43
C VAL A 512 78.65 -99.88 -23.01
N ALA A 513 77.42 -99.52 -23.40
CA ALA A 513 76.51 -100.41 -24.12
C ALA A 513 77.12 -100.89 -25.45
#